data_AF-A0A1I5HQJ3-F1
#
_entry.id   AF-A0A1I5HQJ3-F1
#
_cell.length_a   1.000
_cell.length_b   1.000
_cell.length_c   1.000
_cell.angle_alpha   90.00
_cell.angle_beta   90.00
_cell.angle_gamma   90.00
#
_symmetry.space_group_name_H-M   'P 1'
#
loop_
_entity.id
_entity.type
_entity.pdbx_description
1 polymer ?
#
loop_
_entity_poly.entity_id
_entity_poly.type
_entity_poly.pdbx_seq_one_letter_code
_entity_poly.pdbx_strand_id
1 'polypeptide(L)' 'MKNADVSVAMVADKVRHIRDTGADVVCAVDDACLAHIGGALSRLRAGVRTMHLAEILAETRPP' A
#
# COMPACT_ATOMS: atom_id res chain seq x y z
N MET A 1 -7.42 16.91 8.36
CA MET A 1 -6.46 15.92 8.90
C MET A 1 -6.04 16.36 10.29
N LYS A 2 -5.92 15.43 11.26
CA LYS A 2 -5.66 15.79 12.66
C LYS A 2 -4.16 15.80 13.01
N ASN A 3 -3.44 14.74 12.63
CA ASN A 3 -2.01 14.55 12.93
C ASN A 3 -1.24 14.29 11.62
N ALA A 4 -1.13 15.31 10.76
CA ALA A 4 -0.58 15.14 9.42
C ALA A 4 0.87 14.64 9.44
N ASP A 5 1.74 15.23 10.28
CA ASP A 5 3.16 14.86 10.34
C ASP A 5 3.37 13.42 10.80
N VAL A 6 2.57 12.98 11.78
CA VAL A 6 2.59 11.58 12.25
C VAL A 6 2.17 10.64 11.13
N SER A 7 1.11 10.98 10.40
CA SER A 7 0.64 10.19 9.25
C SER A 7 1.72 10.06 8.16
N VAL A 8 2.43 11.16 7.87
CA VAL A 8 3.54 11.19 6.90
C VAL A 8 4.70 10.32 7.38
N ALA A 9 5.10 10.42 8.65
CA ALA A 9 6.16 9.59 9.21
C ALA A 9 5.80 8.09 9.14
N MET A 10 4.55 7.74 9.45
CA MET A 10 4.07 6.36 9.37
C MET A 10 4.13 5.79 7.95
N VAL A 11 3.70 6.54 6.93
CA VAL A 11 3.74 6.01 5.55
C VAL A 11 5.16 5.90 5.01
N ALA A 12 6.05 6.82 5.40
CA ALA A 12 7.46 6.72 5.05
C ALA A 12 8.08 5.43 5.61
N ASP A 13 7.78 5.10 6.86
CA ASP A 13 8.26 3.86 7.49
C ASP A 13 7.66 2.59 6.85
N LYS A 14 6.36 2.61 6.54
CA LYS A 14 5.70 1.53 5.79
C LYS A 14 6.37 1.29 4.43
N VAL A 15 6.63 2.35 3.66
CA VAL A 15 7.25 2.23 2.34
C VAL A 15 8.66 1.65 2.45
N ARG A 16 9.45 2.09 3.44
CA ARG A 16 10.78 1.50 3.69
C ARG A 16 10.67 -0.01 3.93
N HIS A 17 9.83 -0.43 4.87
CA HIS A 17 9.65 -1.84 5.17
C HIS A 17 9.12 -2.66 3.98
N ILE A 18 8.16 -2.13 3.22
CA ILE A 18 7.64 -2.78 1.99
C ILE A 18 8.75 -3.01 0.97
N ARG A 19 9.68 -2.05 0.81
CA ARG A 19 10.81 -2.21 -0.12
C ARG A 19 11.83 -3.23 0.40
N ASP A 20 12.07 -3.24 1.71
CA ASP A 20 13.02 -4.17 2.34
C ASP A 20 12.57 -5.64 2.20
N THR A 21 11.27 -5.92 2.01
CA THR A 21 10.79 -7.29 1.73
C THR A 21 11.03 -7.75 0.29
N GLY A 22 11.30 -6.84 -0.65
CA GLY A 22 11.40 -7.14 -2.07
C GLY A 22 10.07 -7.54 -2.73
N ALA A 23 8.93 -7.23 -2.11
CA ALA A 23 7.62 -7.61 -2.64
C ALA A 23 7.24 -6.79 -3.89
N ASP A 24 6.73 -7.46 -4.92
CA ASP A 24 6.19 -6.81 -6.13
C ASP A 24 4.82 -6.17 -5.91
N VAL A 25 4.07 -6.66 -4.91
CA VAL A 25 2.70 -6.23 -4.60
C VAL A 25 2.52 -6.12 -3.09
N VAL A 26 1.86 -5.05 -2.64
CA VAL A 26 1.35 -4.91 -1.27
C VAL A 26 -0.18 -4.92 -1.28
N CYS A 27 -0.76 -5.68 -0.36
CA CYS A 27 -2.21 -5.80 -0.21
C CYS A 27 -2.70 -5.02 1.03
N ALA A 28 -3.87 -4.40 0.94
CA ALA A 28 -4.60 -3.87 2.10
C ALA A 28 -6.12 -4.07 1.97
N VAL A 29 -6.86 -3.85 3.05
CA VAL A 29 -8.32 -4.05 3.15
C VAL A 29 -9.11 -2.75 3.27
N ASP A 30 -8.42 -1.62 3.24
CA ASP A 30 -9.00 -0.30 3.43
C ASP A 30 -8.48 0.64 2.34
N ASP A 31 -9.42 1.29 1.65
CA ASP A 31 -9.11 2.17 0.52
C ASP A 31 -8.28 3.39 0.94
N ALA A 32 -8.49 3.92 2.15
CA ALA A 32 -7.69 5.03 2.65
C ALA A 32 -6.24 4.58 2.92
N CYS A 33 -6.03 3.35 3.39
CA CYS A 33 -4.70 2.76 3.51
C CYS A 33 -4.03 2.59 2.14
N LEU A 34 -4.76 2.08 1.14
CA LEU A 34 -4.24 1.93 -0.23
C LEU A 34 -3.90 3.27 -0.85
N ALA A 35 -4.77 4.27 -0.73
CA ALA A 35 -4.52 5.61 -1.24
C ALA A 35 -3.28 6.25 -0.58
N HIS A 36 -3.12 6.06 0.73
CA HIS A 36 -1.98 6.61 1.47
C HIS A 36 -0.67 5.92 1.09
N ILE A 37 -0.63 4.58 1.14
CA ILE A 37 0.57 3.78 0.83
C ILE A 37 0.90 3.86 -0.65
N GLY A 38 -0.08 3.61 -1.53
CA GLY A 38 0.08 3.64 -2.98
C GLY A 38 0.46 5.03 -3.48
N GLY A 39 -0.11 6.08 -2.90
CA GLY A 39 0.29 7.45 -3.20
C GLY A 39 1.76 7.74 -2.86
N ALA A 40 2.27 7.20 -1.75
CA ALA A 40 3.67 7.34 -1.38
C ALA A 40 4.60 6.49 -2.27
N LEU A 41 4.26 5.22 -2.51
CA LEU A 41 5.00 4.31 -3.39
C LEU A 41 5.12 4.87 -4.82
N SER A 42 4.03 5.44 -5.35
CA SER A 42 3.99 6.05 -6.68
C SER A 42 4.92 7.27 -6.77
N ARG A 43 4.86 8.19 -5.80
CA ARG A 43 5.74 9.38 -5.75
C ARG A 43 7.22 9.01 -5.68
N LEU A 44 7.54 7.94 -4.96
CA LEU A 44 8.91 7.44 -4.80
C LEU A 44 9.33 6.51 -5.94
N ARG A 45 8.45 6.24 -6.91
CA ARG A 45 8.68 5.29 -8.03
C ARG A 45 9.20 3.95 -7.52
N ALA A 46 8.61 3.46 -6.44
CA ALA A 46 9.14 2.32 -5.68
C ALA A 46 9.02 0.97 -6.40
N GLY A 47 8.33 0.88 -7.56
CA GLY A 47 8.17 -0.36 -8.32
C GLY A 47 7.17 -1.37 -7.73
N VAL A 48 6.57 -1.07 -6.58
CA VAL A 48 5.61 -1.94 -5.89
C VAL A 48 4.18 -1.55 -6.25
N ARG A 49 3.37 -2.52 -6.67
CA ARG A 49 1.94 -2.32 -6.96
C ARG A 49 1.11 -2.45 -5.69
N THR A 50 -0.02 -1.76 -5.61
CA THR A 50 -0.99 -1.89 -4.51
C THR A 50 -2.23 -2.62 -5.00
N MET A 51 -2.82 -3.49 -4.16
CA MET A 51 -4.04 -4.25 -4.49
C MET A 51 -4.94 -4.37 -3.25
N HIS A 52 -6.25 -4.30 -3.45
CA HIS A 52 -7.22 -4.53 -2.37
C HIS A 52 -7.44 -6.02 -2.15
N LEU A 53 -7.64 -6.45 -0.90
CA LEU A 53 -7.86 -7.87 -0.59
C LEU A 53 -9.05 -8.45 -1.36
N ALA A 54 -10.12 -7.67 -1.53
CA ALA A 54 -11.30 -8.09 -2.29
C ALA A 54 -10.99 -8.37 -3.77
N GLU A 55 -10.05 -7.66 -4.40
CA GLU A 55 -9.63 -7.94 -5.78
C GLU A 55 -8.93 -9.30 -5.84
N ILE A 56 -8.07 -9.62 -4.86
CA ILE A 56 -7.43 -10.93 -4.76
C ILE A 56 -8.49 -12.02 -4.63
N LEU A 57 -9.44 -11.83 -3.73
CA LEU A 57 -10.48 -12.83 -3.46
C LEU A 57 -11.42 -13.02 -4.65
N ALA A 58 -11.70 -11.96 -5.42
CA ALA A 58 -12.52 -12.04 -6.63
C ALA A 58 -11.86 -12.91 -7.71
N GLU A 59 -10.55 -12.77 -7.92
CA GLU A 59 -9.78 -13.56 -8.90
C GLU A 59 -9.55 -15.02 -8.48
N THR A 60 -9.79 -15.37 -7.21
CA THR A 60 -9.56 -16.74 -6.68
C THR A 60 -10.81 -17.62 -6.59
N ARG A 61 -12.00 -17.08 -6.84
CA ARG A 61 -13.23 -17.89 -6.82
C ARG A 61 -13.41 -18.61 -8.17
N PRO A 62 -13.75 -19.92 -8.17
CA PRO A 62 -14.22 -20.57 -9.39
C PRO A 62 -15.51 -19.89 -9.88
N PRO A 63 -15.77 -19.93 -11.20
CA PRO A 63 -17.00 -19.38 -11.79
C PRO A 63 -18.27 -20.02 -11.23
#